data_AF-A0A3L8Q8U1-F1
#
_entry.id   AF-A0A3L8Q8U1-F1
#
_cell.length_a   1.000
_cell.length_b   1.000
_cell.length_c   1.000
_cell.angle_alpha   90.00
_cell.angle_beta   90.00
_cell.angle_gamma   90.00
#
_symmetry.space_group_name_H-M   'P 1'
#
loop_
_entity.id
_entity.type
_entity.pdbx_description
1 polymer ?
#
loop_
_entity_poly.entity_id
_entity_poly.type
_entity_poly.pdbx_seq_one_letter_code
_entity_poly.pdbx_strand_id
1 'polypeptide(L)' 'MEEEKDICQDTNQTLFKPCQGSEEVPCNKPVPVSLSEEPCCPLHLRLPPQMYVPEQVLAVPQELGAAPTD' A
#
# COMPACT_ATOMS: atom_id res chain seq x y z
N MET A 1 -32.81 -39.88 12.96
CA MET A 1 -31.34 -39.80 13.04
C MET A 1 -30.94 -38.77 12.02
N GLU A 2 -30.79 -37.52 12.45
CA GLU A 2 -30.13 -36.49 11.68
C GLU A 2 -29.14 -35.85 12.64
N GLU A 3 -27.91 -36.35 12.59
CA GLU A 3 -26.78 -35.73 13.26
C GLU A 3 -26.42 -34.52 12.39
N GLU A 4 -26.96 -33.35 12.77
CA GLU A 4 -26.57 -32.09 12.17
C GLU A 4 -25.09 -31.89 12.50
N LYS A 5 -24.21 -32.11 11.52
CA LYS A 5 -22.79 -31.84 11.68
C LYS A 5 -22.61 -30.33 11.81
N ASP A 6 -22.45 -29.87 13.05
CA ASP A 6 -21.93 -28.54 13.32
C ASP A 6 -20.51 -28.48 12.73
N ILE A 7 -20.41 -27.92 11.52
CA ILE A 7 -19.12 -27.59 10.92
C ILE A 7 -18.60 -26.42 11.75
N CYS A 8 -17.90 -26.75 12.84
CA CYS A 8 -17.30 -25.77 13.72
C CYS A 8 -16.35 -24.90 12.90
N GLN A 9 -16.75 -23.64 12.65
CA GLN A 9 -15.91 -22.67 11.96
C GLN A 9 -14.77 -22.27 12.91
N ASP A 10 -13.57 -22.75 12.62
CA ASP A 10 -12.38 -22.27 13.32
C ASP A 10 -12.22 -20.76 13.06
N THR A 11 -12.32 -19.97 14.11
CA THR A 11 -12.22 -18.50 14.06
C THR A 11 -10.81 -18.03 13.74
N ASN A 12 -9.82 -18.93 13.74
CA ASN A 12 -8.44 -18.66 13.31
C ASN A 12 -8.25 -18.85 11.80
N GLN A 13 -9.26 -19.34 11.07
CA GLN A 13 -9.20 -19.39 9.61
C GLN A 13 -9.25 -17.98 9.04
N THR A 14 -8.12 -17.56 8.47
CA THR A 14 -8.04 -16.28 7.76
C THR A 14 -8.81 -16.39 6.44
N LEU A 15 -9.84 -15.57 6.29
CA LEU A 15 -10.57 -15.46 5.04
C LEU A 15 -9.76 -14.65 4.02
N PHE A 16 -9.83 -15.09 2.77
CA PHE A 16 -9.19 -14.41 1.65
C PHE A 16 -10.25 -14.01 0.62
N LYS A 17 -10.05 -12.85 0.00
CA LYS A 17 -10.83 -12.41 -1.15
C LYS A 17 -9.89 -12.10 -2.33
N PRO A 18 -10.36 -12.11 -3.58
CA PRO A 18 -9.54 -11.71 -4.71
C PRO A 18 -9.31 -10.19 -4.70
N CYS A 19 -8.05 -9.77 -4.73
CA CYS A 19 -7.68 -8.39 -5.02
C CYS A 19 -8.21 -8.01 -6.40
N GLN A 20 -8.93 -6.90 -6.53
CA GLN A 20 -9.51 -6.49 -7.82
C GLN A 20 -8.49 -5.86 -8.78
N GLY A 21 -7.41 -5.28 -8.25
CA GLY A 21 -6.44 -4.52 -9.04
C GLY A 21 -6.97 -3.15 -9.42
N SER A 22 -6.67 -2.71 -10.63
CA SER A 22 -7.14 -1.44 -11.20
C SER A 22 -7.92 -1.71 -12.48
N GLU A 23 -8.71 -0.73 -12.95
CA GLU A 23 -9.50 -0.88 -14.18
C GLU A 23 -8.64 -1.28 -15.40
N GLU A 24 -7.43 -0.72 -15.48
CA GLU A 24 -6.44 -1.04 -16.51
C GLU A 24 -5.74 -2.39 -16.34
N VAL A 25 -5.61 -2.89 -15.10
CA VAL A 25 -4.86 -4.10 -14.75
C VAL A 25 -5.65 -4.92 -13.72
N PRO A 26 -6.51 -5.85 -14.17
CA PRO A 26 -7.29 -6.67 -13.27
C PRO A 26 -6.37 -7.60 -12.48
N CYS A 27 -6.69 -7.79 -11.20
CA CYS A 27 -5.98 -8.70 -10.33
C CYS A 27 -6.92 -9.79 -9.82
N ASN A 28 -6.35 -10.91 -9.38
CA ASN A 28 -7.07 -11.98 -8.68
C ASN A 28 -6.22 -12.62 -7.58
N LYS A 29 -5.15 -11.94 -7.15
CA LYS A 29 -4.28 -12.46 -6.10
C LYS A 29 -5.08 -12.52 -4.78
N PRO A 30 -5.02 -13.64 -4.03
CA PRO A 30 -5.73 -13.76 -2.77
C PRO A 30 -5.15 -12.76 -1.77
N VAL A 31 -6.03 -12.03 -1.09
CA VAL A 31 -5.66 -11.06 -0.07
C VAL A 31 -6.44 -11.31 1.22
N PRO A 32 -5.77 -11.23 2.38
CA PRO A 32 -6.43 -11.45 3.65
C PRO A 32 -7.43 -10.33 3.93
N VAL A 33 -8.67 -10.71 4.26
CA VAL A 33 -9.74 -9.74 4.55
C VAL A 33 -9.60 -9.11 5.94
N SER A 34 -8.77 -9.69 6.81
CA SER A 34 -8.55 -9.20 8.17
C SER A 34 -7.84 -7.84 8.23
N LEU A 35 -7.24 -7.38 7.14
CA LEU A 35 -6.42 -6.16 7.12
C LEU A 35 -7.17 -4.88 6.69
N SER A 36 -8.30 -4.99 5.97
CA SER A 36 -9.05 -3.84 5.45
C SER A 36 -10.42 -4.26 4.89
N GLU A 37 -11.37 -3.33 4.79
CA GLU A 37 -12.64 -3.51 4.06
C GLU A 37 -12.38 -3.72 2.55
N GLU A 38 -11.36 -3.05 2.00
CA GLU A 38 -10.95 -3.15 0.60
C GLU A 38 -9.46 -3.55 0.47
N PRO A 39 -9.12 -4.81 0.83
CA PRO A 39 -7.76 -5.33 0.75
C PRO A 39 -7.28 -5.40 -0.70
N CYS A 40 -6.05 -4.96 -0.90
CA CYS A 40 -5.31 -5.06 -2.15
C CYS A 40 -4.03 -5.86 -1.94
N CYS A 41 -3.53 -6.50 -3.00
CA CYS A 41 -2.24 -7.19 -2.92
C CYS A 41 -1.11 -6.15 -2.81
N PRO A 42 0.10 -6.52 -2.36
CA PRO A 42 1.18 -5.56 -2.12
C PRO A 42 1.53 -4.67 -3.33
N LEU A 43 1.24 -5.13 -4.56
CA LEU A 43 1.46 -4.36 -5.78
C LEU A 43 0.39 -3.28 -6.03
N HIS A 44 -0.84 -3.51 -5.58
CA HIS A 44 -1.98 -2.59 -5.74
C HIS A 44 -2.34 -1.86 -4.45
N LEU A 45 -1.56 -2.05 -3.39
CA LEU A 45 -1.74 -1.33 -2.14
C LEU A 45 -1.32 0.14 -2.33
N ARG A 46 -2.25 1.07 -2.10
CA ARG A 46 -1.94 2.50 -2.12
C ARG A 46 -1.08 2.85 -0.91
N LEU A 47 0.21 3.06 -1.14
CA LEU A 47 1.13 3.47 -0.09
C LEU A 47 0.89 4.96 0.26
N PRO A 48 1.02 5.34 1.54
CA PRO A 48 1.01 6.76 1.92
C PRO A 48 2.18 7.49 1.23
N PRO A 49 2.06 8.81 0.98
CA PRO A 49 3.16 9.61 0.47
C PRO A 49 4.40 9.43 1.33
N GLN A 50 5.57 9.27 0.71
CA GLN A 50 6.81 9.20 1.46
C GLN A 50 7.04 10.54 2.17
N MET A 51 7.13 10.49 3.50
CA MET A 51 7.38 11.67 4.33
C MET A 51 8.86 12.08 4.36
N TYR A 52 9.74 11.22 3.84
CA TYR A 52 11.16 11.53 3.75
C TYR A 52 11.41 12.55 2.64
N VAL A 53 11.88 13.74 3.04
CA VAL A 53 12.43 14.73 2.12
C VAL A 53 13.95 14.61 2.17
N PRO A 54 14.61 14.18 1.09
CA PRO A 54 16.07 14.18 1.03
C PRO A 54 16.60 15.62 1.21
N GLU A 55 17.66 15.79 1.98
CA GLU A 55 18.27 17.10 2.29
C GLU A 55 18.80 17.86 1.04
N GLN A 56 18.80 17.22 -0.13
CA GLN A 56 19.53 17.65 -1.34
C GLN A 56 18.66 18.41 -2.36
N VAL A 57 17.38 18.65 -2.07
CA VAL A 57 16.51 19.51 -2.92
C VAL A 57 16.59 21.00 -2.53
N LEU A 58 17.38 21.35 -1.50
CA LEU A 58 17.63 22.74 -1.09
C LEU A 58 18.94 23.35 -1.62
N ALA A 59 19.69 22.64 -2.47
CA ALA A 59 20.81 23.23 -3.21
C ALA A 59 20.28 23.64 -4.59
N VAL A 60 19.89 24.91 -4.82
CA VAL A 60 20.72 26.04 -5.29
C VAL A 60 19.71 27.13 -5.75
N PRO A 61 19.98 28.46 -5.80
CA PRO A 61 21.27 29.17 -5.79
C PRO A 61 21.39 30.33 -4.80
N GLN A 62 22.56 30.51 -4.18
CA GLN A 62 22.97 31.83 -3.70
C GLN A 62 24.20 32.27 -4.49
N GLU A 63 23.98 33.10 -5.49
CA GLU A 63 25.02 33.84 -6.21
C GLU A 63 25.74 34.76 -5.21
N LEU A 64 26.84 34.27 -4.65
CA LEU A 64 27.73 35.03 -3.78
C LEU A 64 28.95 35.46 -4.60
N GLY A 65 28.97 36.73 -4.99
CA GLY A 65 30.21 37.46 -5.25
C GLY A 65 30.45 37.93 -6.68
N ALA A 66 29.81 39.03 -7.07
CA ALA A 66 30.43 40.00 -7.96
C ALA A 66 30.44 41.37 -7.25
N ALA A 67 31.48 41.60 -6.44
CA ALA A 67 31.86 42.95 -6.03
C ALA A 67 32.88 43.48 -7.07
N PRO A 68 32.81 44.76 -7.47
CA PRO A 68 33.64 45.31 -8.53
C PRO A 68 35.10 45.36 -8.07
N THR A 69 36.02 44.93 -8.93
CA THR A 69 37.44 45.26 -8.78
C THR A 69 37.71 46.45 -9.70
N ASP A 70 38.28 47.50 -9.10
CA ASP A 70 38.79 48.78 -9.62
C ASP A 70 39.00 48.89 -11.14
#